data_AF-A0A6L8RRU6-F1
#
_entry.id   AF-A0A6L8RRU6-F1
#
_cell.length_a   1.000
_cell.length_b   1.000
_cell.length_c   1.000
_cell.angle_alpha   90.00
_cell.angle_beta   90.00
_cell.angle_gamma   90.00
#
_symmetry.space_group_name_H-M   'P 1'
#
loop_
_entity.id
_entity.type
_entity.pdbx_description
1 polymer ?
#
loop_
_entity_poly.entity_id
_entity_poly.type
_entity_poly.pdbx_seq_one_letter_code
_entity_poly.pdbx_strand_id
1 'polypeptide(L)'
;MPYQNMISCRLNDYDRDVLGEAVSRSGMSQSEYLRSLLRIPAEARSQTTVYAVDGKTMGKLATELIRWGRHYNQAVHALNTIALYMRKGRPSNPAELDARLGHVGMLLEEVEGGRRDLEYALCEIAESITVRRD
;
A
#
# COMPACT_ATOMS: atom_id res chain seq x y z
N MET A 1 -20.40 -21.41 -0.68
CA MET A 1 -21.86 -21.64 -0.64
C MET A 1 -22.46 -21.22 -1.97
N PRO A 2 -23.42 -21.96 -2.54
CA PRO A 2 -24.10 -21.57 -3.78
C PRO A 2 -24.99 -20.34 -3.55
N TYR A 3 -25.05 -19.44 -4.54
CA TYR A 3 -25.94 -18.27 -4.51
C TYR A 3 -27.34 -18.67 -5.00
N GLN A 4 -28.36 -18.60 -4.15
CA GLN A 4 -29.72 -19.07 -4.46
C GLN A 4 -30.73 -17.95 -4.76
N ASN A 5 -30.42 -16.70 -4.37
CA ASN A 5 -31.33 -15.57 -4.51
C ASN A 5 -30.96 -14.72 -5.72
N MET A 6 -31.95 -14.34 -6.52
CA MET A 6 -31.80 -13.43 -7.67
C MET A 6 -32.36 -12.04 -7.33
N ILE A 7 -31.59 -11.01 -7.62
CA ILE A 7 -32.02 -9.61 -7.55
C ILE A 7 -31.93 -9.05 -8.96
N SER A 8 -33.02 -8.45 -9.44
CA SER A 8 -33.05 -7.69 -10.69
C SER A 8 -33.09 -6.19 -10.37
N CYS A 9 -32.23 -5.43 -11.04
CA CYS A 9 -32.18 -3.97 -10.92
C CYS A 9 -32.35 -3.37 -12.31
N ARG A 10 -33.23 -2.36 -12.42
CA ARG A 10 -33.36 -1.58 -13.66
C ARG A 10 -32.38 -0.43 -13.60
N LEU A 11 -31.53 -0.31 -14.62
CA LEU A 11 -30.58 0.77 -14.80
C LEU A 11 -30.96 1.55 -16.07
N ASN A 12 -30.74 2.86 -16.06
CA ASN A 12 -30.69 3.62 -17.31
C ASN A 12 -29.36 3.34 -18.03
N ASP A 13 -29.20 3.83 -19.26
CA ASP A 13 -28.02 3.56 -20.07
C ASP A 13 -26.73 4.08 -19.41
N TYR A 14 -26.77 5.29 -18.82
CA TYR A 14 -25.64 5.87 -18.12
C TYR A 14 -25.16 4.99 -16.94
N ASP A 15 -26.08 4.58 -16.05
CA ASP A 15 -25.75 3.76 -14.89
C ASP A 15 -25.25 2.37 -15.31
N ARG A 16 -25.76 1.85 -16.43
CA ARG A 16 -25.30 0.59 -17.02
C ARG A 16 -23.87 0.71 -17.54
N ASP A 17 -23.53 1.80 -18.21
CA ASP A 17 -22.19 2.05 -18.73
C ASP A 17 -21.19 2.24 -17.58
N VAL A 18 -21.55 3.01 -16.56
CA VAL A 18 -20.75 3.18 -15.33
C VAL A 18 -20.47 1.84 -14.66
N LEU A 19 -21.48 0.96 -14.55
CA LEU A 19 -21.30 -0.39 -14.02
C LEU A 19 -20.34 -1.21 -14.90
N GLY A 20 -20.47 -1.11 -16.23
CA GLY A 20 -19.59 -1.78 -17.19
C GLY A 20 -18.13 -1.39 -17.03
N GLU A 21 -17.85 -0.09 -16.94
CA GLU A 21 -16.49 0.43 -16.73
C GLU A 21 -15.91 0.00 -15.38
N ALA A 22 -16.69 0.10 -14.31
CA ALA A 22 -16.24 -0.31 -12.98
C ALA A 22 -15.86 -1.79 -12.94
N VAL A 23 -16.70 -2.64 -13.54
CA VAL A 23 -16.46 -4.08 -13.65
C VAL A 23 -15.21 -4.36 -14.48
N SER A 24 -15.05 -3.70 -15.64
CA SER A 24 -13.86 -3.85 -16.49
C SER A 24 -12.56 -3.48 -15.76
N ARG A 25 -12.53 -2.35 -15.03
CA ARG A 25 -11.36 -1.93 -14.25
C ARG A 25 -11.03 -2.89 -13.10
N SER A 26 -12.05 -3.50 -12.50
CA SER A 26 -11.88 -4.38 -11.34
C SER A 26 -11.38 -5.79 -11.68
N GLY A 27 -11.56 -6.23 -12.93
CA GLY A 27 -11.37 -7.63 -13.32
C GLY A 27 -12.37 -8.61 -12.69
N MET A 28 -13.42 -8.12 -12.01
CA MET A 28 -14.48 -8.94 -11.42
C MET A 28 -15.60 -9.19 -12.42
N SER A 29 -16.43 -10.20 -12.19
CA SER A 29 -17.76 -10.27 -12.84
C SER A 29 -18.72 -9.22 -12.24
N GLN A 30 -19.76 -8.82 -12.97
CA GLN A 30 -20.81 -7.93 -12.46
C GLN A 30 -21.39 -8.40 -11.13
N SER A 31 -21.68 -9.70 -11.02
CA SER A 31 -22.23 -10.31 -9.80
C SER A 31 -21.26 -10.27 -8.62
N GLU A 32 -19.96 -10.42 -8.86
CA GLU A 32 -18.93 -10.27 -7.82
C GLU A 32 -18.81 -8.82 -7.37
N TYR A 33 -18.76 -7.88 -8.31
CA TYR A 33 -18.68 -6.46 -8.04
C TYR A 33 -19.85 -5.99 -7.15
N LEU A 34 -21.09 -6.30 -7.53
CA LEU A 34 -22.27 -5.94 -6.74
C LEU A 34 -22.28 -6.58 -5.34
N ARG A 35 -21.85 -7.85 -5.22
CA ARG A 35 -21.74 -8.50 -3.91
C ARG A 35 -20.67 -7.87 -3.02
N SER A 36 -19.56 -7.42 -3.61
CA SER A 36 -18.52 -6.70 -2.87
C SER A 36 -19.05 -5.39 -2.31
N LEU A 37 -19.83 -4.64 -3.10
CA LEU A 37 -20.51 -3.42 -2.63
C LEU A 37 -21.53 -3.69 -1.51
N LEU A 38 -22.30 -4.78 -1.60
CA LEU A 38 -23.26 -5.17 -0.56
C LEU A 38 -22.60 -5.56 0.78
N ARG A 39 -21.34 -5.99 0.75
CA ARG A 39 -20.57 -6.37 1.94
C ARG A 39 -19.94 -5.18 2.66
N ILE A 40 -20.10 -3.97 2.14
CA ILE A 40 -19.69 -2.75 2.84
C ILE A 40 -20.46 -2.68 4.17
N PRO A 41 -19.77 -2.57 5.32
CA PRO A 41 -20.40 -2.50 6.64
C PRO A 41 -21.37 -1.32 6.74
N ALA A 42 -22.46 -1.50 7.48
CA ALA A 42 -23.49 -0.46 7.62
C ALA A 42 -22.95 0.80 8.31
N GLU A 43 -21.95 0.64 9.17
CA GLU A 43 -21.23 1.69 9.89
C GLU A 43 -20.47 2.62 8.93
N ALA A 44 -20.11 2.12 7.75
CA ALA A 44 -19.47 2.92 6.70
C ALA A 44 -20.47 3.74 5.88
N ARG A 45 -21.79 3.55 6.04
CA ARG A 45 -22.82 4.26 5.25
C ARG A 45 -22.95 5.74 5.59
N SER A 46 -22.49 6.17 6.77
CA SER A 46 -22.44 7.59 7.14
C SER A 46 -21.21 8.32 6.58
N GLN A 47 -20.26 7.59 6.01
CA GLN A 47 -19.07 8.15 5.38
C GLN A 47 -19.42 8.54 3.94
N THR A 48 -19.05 9.76 3.56
CA THR A 48 -19.22 10.30 2.18
C THR A 48 -18.36 9.57 1.15
N THR A 49 -17.42 8.73 1.59
CA THR A 49 -16.53 7.96 0.72
C THR A 49 -16.27 6.60 1.36
N VAL A 50 -16.49 5.53 0.60
CA VAL A 50 -16.18 4.16 1.06
C VAL A 50 -15.12 3.55 0.16
N TYR A 51 -13.99 3.20 0.76
CA TYR A 51 -12.90 2.50 0.10
C TYR A 51 -13.01 1.01 0.42
N ALA A 52 -13.30 0.19 -0.59
CA ALA A 52 -13.28 -1.26 -0.45
C ALA A 52 -11.88 -1.77 -0.81
N VAL A 53 -10.98 -1.81 0.18
CA VAL A 53 -9.64 -2.41 0.00
C VAL A 53 -9.73 -3.89 0.33
N ASP A 54 -9.32 -4.75 -0.60
CA ASP A 54 -9.28 -6.19 -0.32
C ASP A 54 -8.21 -6.49 0.78
N GLY A 55 -8.50 -7.46 1.64
CA GLY A 55 -7.64 -7.79 2.78
C GLY A 55 -6.24 -8.32 2.39
N LYS A 56 -6.09 -8.86 1.18
CA LYS A 56 -4.79 -9.35 0.67
C LYS A 56 -3.89 -8.15 0.33
N THR A 57 -4.45 -7.14 -0.31
CA THR A 57 -3.78 -5.88 -0.64
C THR A 57 -3.40 -5.12 0.64
N MET A 58 -4.31 -5.06 1.63
CA MET A 58 -3.99 -4.48 2.94
C MET A 58 -2.89 -5.27 3.67
N GLY A 59 -2.90 -6.60 3.58
CA GLY A 59 -1.86 -7.45 4.16
C GLY A 59 -0.48 -7.25 3.53
N LYS A 60 -0.42 -7.05 2.20
CA LYS A 60 0.83 -6.69 1.51
C LYS A 60 1.36 -5.34 1.98
N LEU A 61 0.51 -4.32 2.04
CA LEU A 61 0.88 -3.00 2.55
C LEU A 61 1.42 -3.06 3.98
N ALA A 62 0.75 -3.77 4.88
CA ALA A 62 1.19 -3.94 6.25
C ALA A 62 2.57 -4.63 6.33
N THR A 63 2.80 -5.65 5.49
CA THR A 63 4.07 -6.36 5.43
C THR A 63 5.21 -5.44 4.98
N GLU A 64 4.98 -4.65 3.94
CA GLU A 64 5.96 -3.68 3.44
C GLU A 64 6.23 -2.56 4.44
N LEU A 65 5.20 -2.04 5.11
CA LEU A 65 5.36 -1.05 6.20
C LEU A 65 6.23 -1.56 7.34
N ILE A 66 6.03 -2.81 7.78
CA ILE A 66 6.85 -3.43 8.82
C ILE A 66 8.30 -3.61 8.34
N ARG A 67 8.47 -4.02 7.08
CA ARG A 67 9.80 -4.17 6.47
C ARG A 67 10.53 -2.83 6.39
N TRP A 68 9.83 -1.78 5.99
CA TRP A 68 10.36 -0.42 5.94
C TRP A 68 10.79 0.09 7.31
N GLY A 69 9.97 -0.11 8.35
CA GLY A 69 10.32 0.24 9.73
C GLY A 69 11.58 -0.47 10.23
N ARG A 70 11.80 -1.74 9.82
CA ARG A 70 13.03 -2.48 10.15
C ARG A 70 14.26 -1.90 9.45
N HIS A 71 14.18 -1.62 8.16
CA HIS A 71 15.30 -1.05 7.40
C HIS A 71 15.65 0.37 7.88
N TYR A 72 14.65 1.20 8.18
CA TYR A 72 14.86 2.53 8.78
C TYR A 72 15.61 2.43 10.12
N ASN A 73 15.18 1.56 11.03
CA ASN A 73 15.87 1.37 12.31
C ASN A 73 17.31 0.86 12.13
N GLN A 74 17.57 0.00 11.14
CA GLN A 74 18.92 -0.44 10.82
C GLN A 74 19.82 0.71 10.38
N ALA A 75 19.32 1.58 9.49
CA ALA A 75 20.05 2.77 9.05
C ALA A 75 20.36 3.72 10.22
N VAL A 76 19.38 3.99 11.09
CA VAL A 76 19.57 4.80 12.31
C VAL A 76 20.62 4.18 13.24
N HIS A 77 20.60 2.85 13.44
CA HIS A 77 21.61 2.17 14.24
C HIS A 77 23.02 2.26 13.66
N ALA A 78 23.15 2.16 12.33
CA ALA A 78 24.44 2.32 11.66
C ALA A 78 24.99 3.75 11.83
N LEU A 79 24.13 4.77 11.67
CA LEU A 79 24.49 6.17 11.89
C LEU A 79 24.87 6.46 13.34
N ASN A 80 24.11 5.93 14.31
CA ASN A 80 24.44 6.06 15.74
C ASN A 80 25.78 5.42 16.08
N THR A 81 26.12 4.31 15.44
CA THR A 81 27.41 3.63 15.60
C THR A 81 28.56 4.50 15.07
N ILE A 82 28.39 5.13 13.91
CA ILE A 82 29.37 6.09 13.34
C ILE A 82 29.55 7.28 14.29
N ALA A 83 28.45 7.88 14.76
CA ALA A 83 28.48 9.00 15.70
C ALA A 83 29.21 8.64 17.02
N LEU A 84 29.02 7.41 17.53
CA LEU A 84 29.72 6.91 18.70
C LEU A 84 31.23 6.83 18.49
N TYR A 85 31.68 6.33 17.34
CA TYR A 85 33.11 6.25 17.02
C TYR A 85 33.75 7.64 16.87
N MET A 86 33.06 8.58 16.22
CA MET A 86 33.50 9.97 16.11
C MET A 86 33.63 10.65 17.49
N ARG A 87 32.63 10.48 18.36
CA ARG A 87 32.67 11.04 19.74
C ARG A 87 33.77 10.46 20.61
N LYS A 88 34.17 9.20 20.39
CA LYS A 88 35.21 8.53 21.17
C LYS A 88 36.64 8.91 20.73
N GLY A 89 36.81 9.76 19.71
CA GLY A 89 38.11 10.22 19.23
C GLY A 89 39.04 9.10 18.77
N ARG A 90 38.49 7.92 18.47
CA ARG A 90 39.29 6.80 17.95
C ARG A 90 39.57 7.09 16.48
N PRO A 91 40.84 7.09 16.03
CA PRO A 91 41.14 7.21 14.61
C PRO A 91 40.63 5.93 13.94
N SER A 92 39.43 5.98 13.39
CA SER A 92 38.95 4.95 12.48
C SER A 92 39.88 4.97 11.27
N ASN A 93 40.43 3.80 10.90
CA ASN A 93 41.12 3.65 9.64
C ASN A 93 40.21 4.23 8.53
N PRO A 94 40.66 5.22 7.74
CA PRO A 94 39.83 5.86 6.72
C PRO A 94 39.14 4.85 5.80
N ALA A 95 39.80 3.73 5.47
CA ALA A 95 39.22 2.65 4.67
C ALA A 95 38.06 1.90 5.37
N GLU A 96 38.12 1.73 6.70
CA GLU A 96 37.04 1.09 7.46
C GLU A 96 35.85 2.03 7.63
N LEU A 97 36.11 3.33 7.79
CA LEU A 97 35.07 4.35 7.81
C LEU A 97 34.36 4.45 6.46
N ASP A 98 35.12 4.47 5.37
CA ASP A 98 34.60 4.54 4.00
C ASP A 98 33.76 3.29 3.66
N ALA A 99 34.23 2.10 4.02
CA ALA A 99 33.45 0.86 3.86
C ALA A 99 32.14 0.88 4.65
N ARG A 100 32.14 1.40 5.89
CA ARG A 100 30.92 1.55 6.69
C ARG A 100 29.96 2.59 6.11
N LEU A 101 30.47 3.72 5.63
CA LEU A 101 29.65 4.75 4.97
C LEU A 101 29.03 4.21 3.67
N GLY A 102 29.78 3.44 2.87
CA GLY A 102 29.28 2.74 1.70
C GLY A 102 28.17 1.74 2.03
N HIS A 103 28.32 0.99 3.12
CA HIS A 103 27.26 0.08 3.62
C HIS A 103 26.00 0.86 4.04
N VAL A 104 26.15 2.00 4.72
CA VAL A 104 25.00 2.88 5.04
C VAL A 104 24.34 3.41 3.77
N GLY A 105 25.12 3.79 2.76
CA GLY A 105 24.62 4.22 1.45
C GLY A 105 23.75 3.16 0.78
N MET A 106 24.21 1.91 0.71
CA MET A 106 23.42 0.80 0.16
C MET A 106 22.12 0.57 0.94
N LEU A 107 22.17 0.59 2.28
CA LEU A 107 20.96 0.44 3.11
C LEU A 107 19.96 1.57 2.86
N LEU A 108 20.42 2.80 2.63
CA LEU A 108 19.56 3.93 2.30
C LEU A 108 18.94 3.80 0.89
N GLU A 109 19.69 3.28 -0.09
CA GLU A 109 19.15 2.97 -1.42
C GLU A 109 18.07 1.89 -1.36
N GLU A 110 18.24 0.85 -0.54
CA GLU A 110 17.21 -0.17 -0.30
C GLU A 110 15.95 0.43 0.36
N VAL A 111 16.12 1.33 1.34
CA VAL A 111 15.01 2.06 1.97
C VAL A 111 14.24 2.90 0.95
N GLU A 112 14.96 3.58 0.05
CA GLU A 112 14.36 4.42 -0.99
C GLU A 112 13.71 3.59 -2.11
N GLY A 113 14.22 2.39 -2.39
CA GLY A 113 13.57 1.40 -3.25
C GLY A 113 12.23 0.94 -2.66
N GLY A 114 12.24 0.50 -1.39
CA GLY A 114 11.02 0.09 -0.71
C GLY A 114 9.98 1.21 -0.57
N ARG A 115 10.41 2.47 -0.39
CA ARG A 115 9.52 3.65 -0.41
C ARG A 115 8.80 3.78 -1.75
N ARG A 116 9.53 3.62 -2.86
CA ARG A 116 8.97 3.67 -4.23
C ARG A 116 7.96 2.54 -4.48
N ASP A 117 8.23 1.34 -4.00
CA ASP A 117 7.31 0.21 -4.12
C ASP A 117 6.00 0.46 -3.33
N LEU A 118 6.11 1.06 -2.14
CA LEU A 118 4.97 1.48 -1.32
C LEU A 118 4.16 2.60 -2.00
N GLU A 119 4.83 3.58 -2.59
CA GLU A 119 4.21 4.66 -3.35
C GLU A 119 3.44 4.09 -4.55
N TYR A 120 4.03 3.15 -5.29
CA TYR A 120 3.37 2.48 -6.41
C TYR A 120 2.14 1.69 -5.95
N ALA A 121 2.24 0.91 -4.87
CA ALA A 121 1.10 0.17 -4.33
C ALA A 121 -0.03 1.09 -3.82
N LEU A 122 0.31 2.26 -3.26
CA LEU A 122 -0.68 3.27 -2.85
C LEU A 122 -1.34 3.93 -4.06
N CYS A 123 -0.59 4.20 -5.13
CA CYS A 123 -1.16 4.66 -6.40
C CYS A 123 -2.10 3.62 -7.01
N GLU A 124 -1.73 2.33 -7.06
CA GLU A 124 -2.62 1.26 -7.53
C GLU A 124 -3.90 1.17 -6.71
N ILE A 125 -3.84 1.38 -5.39
CA ILE A 125 -5.03 1.39 -4.51
C ILE A 125 -5.88 2.64 -4.76
N ALA A 126 -5.27 3.80 -4.97
CA ALA A 126 -5.98 5.02 -5.29
C ALA A 126 -6.67 4.96 -6.67
N GLU A 127 -6.06 4.25 -7.62
CA GLU A 127 -6.59 3.98 -8.96
C GLU A 127 -7.58 2.81 -8.96
N SER A 128 -7.52 1.91 -7.97
CA SER A 128 -8.57 0.91 -7.72
C SER A 128 -9.87 1.60 -7.32
N ILE A 129 -11.00 1.01 -7.73
CA ILE A 129 -12.34 1.62 -7.77
C ILE A 129 -12.60 2.58 -6.60
N THR A 130 -12.47 3.86 -6.92
CA THR A 130 -12.85 4.97 -6.04
C THR A 130 -14.24 5.42 -6.43
N VAL A 131 -15.24 5.10 -5.60
CA VAL A 131 -16.56 5.73 -5.72
C VAL A 131 -16.48 7.07 -4.99
N ARG A 132 -16.20 8.13 -5.75
CA ARG A 132 -16.19 9.53 -5.29
C ARG A 132 -17.45 10.23 -5.79
N ARG A 133 -18.02 11.15 -5.02
CA ARG A 133 -18.92 12.17 -5.57
C ARG A 133 -18.53 13.54 -5.04
N ASP A 134 -18.64 14.51 -5.94
CA ASP A 134 -18.16 15.89 -5.90
C ASP A 134 -18.52 16.70 -4.66
#